data_AF-A0A662RTK7-F1
#
_entry.id   AF-A0A662RTK7-F1
#
_cell.length_a   1.000
_cell.length_b   1.000
_cell.length_c   1.000
_cell.angle_alpha   90.00
_cell.angle_beta   90.00
_cell.angle_gamma   90.00
#
_symmetry.space_group_name_H-M   'P 1'
#
loop_
_entity.id
_entity.type
_entity.pdbx_description
1 polymer ?
#
loop_
_entity_poly.entity_id
_entity_poly.type
_entity_poly.pdbx_seq_one_letter_code
_entity_poly.pdbx_strand_id
1 'polypeptide(L)'
;MLSEEEVPAKLPETGKIWFNGRFIDWKDAKVHVLSHGLHYGTGVFEGIRCYATEKGSFIFRLKEHIDRLFRSARLYGMHIPYTKDEICNAIKETVRINGLDACYIRPIVFYGYHHLGVIPYGCPVECVIAAWKWGAYLGEESLQKGIRCTFSSWQRFHPNTVPAVAKACGHYLNSLLAAMEARQKGFDEAIMLDCKGYVAEG
;
A
#
# COMPACT_ATOMS: atom_id res chain seq x y z
N MET A 1 8.56 16.11 19.66
CA MET A 1 8.10 14.74 19.98
C MET A 1 6.62 14.71 19.62
N LEU A 2 6.21 13.85 18.69
CA LEU A 2 4.78 13.64 18.44
C LEU A 2 4.15 13.13 19.75
N SER A 3 3.00 13.65 20.14
CA SER A 3 2.30 13.18 21.35
C SER A 3 1.88 11.72 21.19
N GLU A 4 1.88 10.94 22.27
CA GLU A 4 1.48 9.52 22.26
C GLU A 4 0.08 9.29 21.66
N GLU A 5 -0.78 10.32 21.65
CA GLU A 5 -2.13 10.31 21.06
C GLU A 5 -2.16 10.23 19.51
N GLU A 6 -1.04 10.45 18.81
CA GLU A 6 -0.99 10.44 17.34
C GLU A 6 -0.46 9.13 16.72
N VAL A 7 -0.10 8.13 17.54
CA VAL A 7 0.44 6.85 17.03
C VAL A 7 -0.70 5.96 16.52
N PRO A 8 -0.69 5.53 15.24
CA PRO A 8 -1.71 4.62 14.72
C PRO A 8 -1.80 3.34 15.53
N ALA A 9 -3.03 2.83 15.71
CA ALA A 9 -3.27 1.57 16.41
C ALA A 9 -2.42 0.43 15.84
N LYS A 10 -1.82 -0.37 16.73
CA LYS A 10 -1.04 -1.55 16.35
C LYS A 10 -1.90 -2.49 15.50
N LEU A 11 -1.33 -3.00 14.42
CA LEU A 11 -2.00 -4.01 13.60
C LEU A 11 -2.28 -5.28 14.41
N PRO A 12 -3.38 -6.00 14.12
CA PRO A 12 -3.65 -7.27 14.78
C PRO A 12 -2.55 -8.28 14.47
N GLU A 13 -2.08 -9.03 15.46
CA GLU A 13 -1.13 -10.15 15.29
C GLU A 13 -1.86 -11.49 15.09
N THR A 14 -3.14 -11.44 14.71
CA THR A 14 -4.02 -12.59 14.57
C THR A 14 -4.70 -12.60 13.21
N GLY A 15 -5.09 -13.79 12.74
CA GLY A 15 -5.76 -13.99 11.45
C GLY A 15 -4.89 -14.71 10.43
N LYS A 16 -5.37 -14.73 9.18
CA LYS A 16 -4.74 -15.38 8.04
C LYS A 16 -4.31 -14.36 6.99
N ILE A 17 -3.14 -14.58 6.41
CA ILE A 17 -2.60 -13.84 5.26
C ILE A 17 -2.55 -14.80 4.08
N TRP A 18 -2.99 -14.33 2.91
CA TRP A 18 -2.73 -15.07 1.67
C TRP A 18 -1.31 -14.74 1.21
N PHE A 19 -0.49 -15.75 1.02
CA PHE A 19 0.91 -15.63 0.62
C PHE A 19 1.20 -16.70 -0.43
N ASN A 20 1.45 -16.28 -1.68
CA ASN A 20 1.75 -17.15 -2.82
C ASN A 20 0.81 -18.37 -2.95
N GLY A 21 -0.49 -18.12 -3.05
CA GLY A 21 -1.47 -19.18 -3.33
C GLY A 21 -1.99 -19.93 -2.10
N ARG A 22 -1.44 -19.68 -0.90
CA ARG A 22 -1.87 -20.35 0.34
C ARG A 22 -2.19 -19.36 1.46
N PHE A 23 -3.09 -19.74 2.35
CA PHE A 23 -3.32 -19.03 3.60
C PHE A 23 -2.34 -19.52 4.66
N ILE A 24 -1.62 -18.58 5.26
CA ILE A 24 -0.72 -18.81 6.39
C ILE A 24 -1.18 -18.00 7.59
N ASP A 25 -0.73 -18.36 8.79
CA ASP A 25 -0.98 -17.55 9.98
C ASP A 25 -0.29 -16.20 9.83
N TRP A 26 -0.92 -15.14 10.36
CA TRP A 26 -0.40 -13.77 10.30
C TRP A 26 1.07 -13.68 10.72
N LYS A 27 1.42 -14.32 11.85
CA LYS A 27 2.78 -14.34 12.40
C LYS A 27 3.82 -15.04 11.52
N ASP A 28 3.38 -15.88 10.59
CA ASP A 28 4.24 -16.69 9.72
C ASP A 28 4.49 -16.00 8.37
N ALA A 29 3.86 -14.86 8.10
CA ALA A 29 4.09 -14.02 6.93
C ALA A 29 5.44 -13.29 7.02
N LYS A 30 6.53 -14.06 6.93
CA LYS A 30 7.91 -13.60 7.02
C LYS A 30 8.59 -13.64 5.65
N VAL A 31 9.53 -12.73 5.46
CA VAL A 31 10.44 -12.70 4.30
C VAL A 31 11.87 -12.64 4.81
N HIS A 32 12.83 -13.06 3.98
CA HIS A 32 14.24 -12.92 4.33
C HIS A 32 14.64 -11.44 4.34
N VAL A 33 15.53 -11.04 5.25
CA VAL A 33 16.01 -9.65 5.35
C VAL A 33 16.80 -9.19 4.13
N LEU A 34 17.22 -10.10 3.26
CA LEU A 34 17.89 -9.80 1.99
C LEU A 34 16.93 -9.87 0.78
N SER A 35 15.61 -9.81 1.00
CA SER A 35 14.64 -9.71 -0.09
C SER A 35 14.85 -8.42 -0.89
N HIS A 36 14.89 -8.53 -2.22
CA HIS A 36 15.21 -7.42 -3.12
C HIS A 36 14.28 -6.20 -2.92
N GLY A 37 12.99 -6.45 -2.72
CA GLY A 37 11.99 -5.42 -2.44
C GLY A 37 12.27 -4.57 -1.19
N LEU A 38 12.94 -5.15 -0.18
CA LEU A 38 13.30 -4.43 1.06
C LEU A 38 14.48 -3.47 0.86
N HIS A 39 15.43 -3.82 -0.01
CA HIS A 39 16.66 -3.03 -0.22
C HIS A 39 16.51 -1.99 -1.34
N TYR A 40 15.78 -2.33 -2.39
CA TYR A 40 15.68 -1.51 -3.60
C TYR A 40 14.28 -0.91 -3.83
N GLY A 41 13.34 -1.13 -2.91
CA GLY A 41 11.97 -0.61 -3.03
C GLY A 41 11.16 -1.21 -4.19
N THR A 42 11.62 -2.34 -4.75
CA THR A 42 11.05 -2.99 -5.94
C THR A 42 9.83 -3.82 -5.60
N GLY A 43 8.74 -3.13 -5.30
CA GLY A 43 7.43 -3.70 -5.08
C GLY A 43 6.34 -2.76 -5.57
N VAL A 44 5.15 -3.32 -5.81
CA VAL A 44 3.93 -2.59 -6.14
C VAL A 44 2.82 -3.06 -5.22
N PHE A 45 1.88 -2.18 -4.90
CA PHE A 45 0.82 -2.51 -3.95
C PHE A 45 -0.48 -1.79 -4.26
N GLU A 46 -1.54 -2.25 -3.63
CA GLU A 46 -2.84 -1.61 -3.65
C GLU A 46 -3.36 -1.28 -2.25
N GLY A 47 -4.26 -0.29 -2.22
CA GLY A 47 -5.02 0.04 -1.02
C GLY A 47 -6.49 -0.04 -1.35
N ILE A 48 -7.17 -1.07 -0.84
CA ILE A 48 -8.55 -1.38 -1.17
C ILE A 48 -9.40 -1.34 0.10
N ARG A 49 -10.62 -0.82 0.01
CA ARG A 49 -11.57 -0.78 1.12
C ARG A 49 -12.69 -1.79 0.92
N CYS A 50 -12.99 -2.54 1.97
CA CYS A 50 -14.22 -3.30 2.13
C CYS A 50 -15.14 -2.57 3.10
N TYR A 51 -16.41 -2.45 2.75
CA TYR A 51 -17.43 -1.79 3.56
C TYR A 51 -18.50 -2.79 3.98
N ALA A 52 -18.98 -2.64 5.22
CA ALA A 52 -20.18 -3.33 5.66
C ALA A 52 -21.39 -2.67 4.98
N THR A 53 -22.27 -3.48 4.40
CA THR A 53 -23.52 -3.04 3.78
C THR A 53 -24.67 -3.90 4.30
N GLU A 54 -25.90 -3.51 4.02
CA GLU A 54 -27.10 -4.32 4.34
C GLU A 54 -27.07 -5.72 3.72
N LYS A 55 -26.28 -5.92 2.65
CA LYS A 55 -26.13 -7.21 1.95
C LYS A 55 -24.85 -7.96 2.34
N GLY A 56 -24.13 -7.47 3.35
CA GLY A 56 -22.84 -8.00 3.80
C GLY A 56 -21.65 -7.18 3.31
N SER A 57 -20.46 -7.81 3.33
CA SER A 57 -19.19 -7.19 2.95
C SER A 57 -19.14 -6.83 1.46
N PHE A 58 -18.79 -5.58 1.13
CA PHE A 58 -18.65 -5.10 -0.24
C PHE A 58 -17.26 -4.47 -0.48
N ILE A 59 -16.49 -5.08 -1.38
CA ILE A 59 -15.16 -4.58 -1.77
C ILE A 59 -15.31 -3.59 -2.92
N PHE A 60 -15.07 -2.31 -2.65
CA PHE A 60 -15.30 -1.23 -3.60
C PHE A 60 -14.27 -1.26 -4.74
N ARG A 61 -14.74 -1.29 -5.99
CA ARG A 61 -13.91 -1.20 -7.23
C ARG A 61 -12.76 -2.20 -7.31
N LEU A 62 -12.99 -3.43 -6.81
CA LEU A 62 -11.98 -4.48 -6.74
C LEU A 62 -11.27 -4.70 -8.09
N LYS A 63 -12.02 -4.80 -9.19
CA LYS A 63 -11.46 -5.08 -10.51
C LYS A 63 -10.50 -3.97 -10.96
N GLU A 64 -10.87 -2.71 -10.78
CA GLU A 64 -10.03 -1.57 -11.19
C GLU A 64 -8.77 -1.44 -10.34
N HIS A 65 -8.84 -1.77 -9.05
CA HIS A 65 -7.65 -1.87 -8.21
C HIS A 65 -6.70 -2.96 -8.73
N ILE A 66 -7.20 -4.13 -9.10
CA ILE A 66 -6.35 -5.22 -9.62
C ILE A 66 -5.82 -4.92 -11.02
N ASP A 67 -6.59 -4.24 -11.88
CA ASP A 67 -6.09 -3.73 -13.15
C ASP A 67 -4.90 -2.77 -12.94
N ARG A 68 -4.99 -1.88 -11.95
CA ARG A 68 -3.88 -0.96 -11.61
C ARG A 68 -2.69 -1.67 -10.98
N LEU A 69 -2.89 -2.69 -10.15
CA LEU A 69 -1.81 -3.51 -9.58
C LEU A 69 -0.99 -4.17 -10.70
N PHE A 70 -1.65 -4.86 -11.63
CA PHE A 70 -1.00 -5.52 -12.76
C PHE A 70 -0.32 -4.52 -13.70
N ARG A 71 -0.94 -3.35 -13.94
CA ARG A 71 -0.31 -2.28 -14.72
C ARG A 71 0.96 -1.76 -14.04
N SER A 72 0.92 -1.55 -12.73
CA SER A 72 2.07 -1.11 -11.95
C SER A 72 3.21 -2.13 -12.01
N ALA A 73 2.90 -3.42 -11.83
CA ALA A 73 3.88 -4.51 -11.94
C ALA A 73 4.55 -4.53 -13.33
N ARG A 74 3.75 -4.43 -14.40
CA ARG A 74 4.24 -4.42 -15.78
C ARG A 74 5.24 -3.29 -16.07
N LEU A 75 5.00 -2.09 -15.53
CA LEU A 75 5.91 -0.94 -15.72
C LEU A 75 7.30 -1.18 -15.12
N TYR A 76 7.40 -2.06 -14.13
CA TYR A 76 8.65 -2.45 -13.47
C TYR A 76 9.19 -3.81 -13.95
N GLY A 77 8.68 -4.35 -15.05
CA GLY A 77 9.11 -5.65 -15.57
C GLY A 77 8.76 -6.85 -14.67
N MET A 78 7.81 -6.66 -13.74
CA MET A 78 7.40 -7.69 -12.79
C MET A 78 6.22 -8.48 -13.35
N HIS A 79 6.44 -9.79 -13.54
CA HIS A 79 5.41 -10.72 -13.97
C HIS A 79 4.74 -11.37 -12.76
N ILE A 80 3.47 -11.02 -12.51
CA ILE A 80 2.68 -11.62 -11.43
C ILE A 80 2.31 -13.06 -11.84
N PRO A 81 2.68 -14.10 -11.06
CA PRO A 81 2.44 -15.50 -11.40
C PRO A 81 1.01 -15.96 -11.11
N TYR A 82 0.04 -15.05 -11.21
CA TYR A 82 -1.39 -15.28 -10.99
C TYR A 82 -2.18 -14.45 -11.99
N THR A 83 -3.36 -14.94 -12.34
CA THR A 83 -4.35 -14.18 -13.11
C THR A 83 -5.00 -13.11 -12.24
N LYS A 84 -5.58 -12.09 -12.88
CA LYS A 84 -6.34 -11.05 -12.18
C LYS A 84 -7.51 -11.64 -11.38
N ASP A 85 -8.16 -12.66 -11.92
CA ASP A 85 -9.31 -13.31 -11.28
C ASP A 85 -8.88 -14.12 -10.04
N GLU A 86 -7.74 -14.81 -10.09
CA GLU A 86 -7.17 -15.48 -8.93
C GLU A 86 -6.83 -14.49 -7.81
N ILE A 87 -6.22 -13.33 -8.15
CA ILE A 87 -5.94 -12.28 -7.17
C ILE A 87 -7.24 -11.69 -6.60
N CYS A 88 -8.25 -11.44 -7.43
CA CYS A 88 -9.55 -10.97 -6.96
C CYS A 88 -10.21 -11.97 -5.99
N ASN A 89 -10.15 -13.27 -6.31
CA ASN A 89 -10.71 -14.31 -5.46
C ASN A 89 -9.91 -14.48 -4.17
N ALA A 90 -8.59 -14.44 -4.22
CA ALA A 90 -7.72 -14.47 -3.04
C ALA A 90 -8.01 -13.29 -2.09
N ILE A 91 -8.30 -12.10 -2.62
CA ILE A 91 -8.71 -10.94 -1.83
C ILE A 91 -10.05 -11.18 -1.12
N LYS A 92 -11.08 -11.62 -1.86
CA LYS A 92 -12.40 -11.92 -1.28
C LYS A 92 -12.29 -12.98 -0.18
N GLU A 93 -11.50 -14.01 -0.44
CA GLU A 93 -11.29 -15.10 0.49
C GLU A 93 -10.50 -14.66 1.74
N THR A 94 -9.52 -13.75 1.58
CA THR A 94 -8.80 -13.15 2.70
C THR A 94 -9.74 -12.37 3.62
N VAL A 95 -10.70 -11.61 3.06
CA VAL A 95 -11.72 -10.92 3.87
C VAL A 95 -12.63 -11.93 4.58
N ARG A 96 -13.09 -12.95 3.85
CA ARG A 96 -14.01 -13.98 4.36
C ARG A 96 -13.41 -14.81 5.51
N ILE A 97 -12.21 -15.35 5.33
CA ILE A 97 -11.56 -16.24 6.32
C ILE A 97 -11.23 -15.52 7.63
N ASN A 98 -11.01 -14.20 7.55
CA ASN A 98 -10.77 -13.35 8.72
C ASN A 98 -12.05 -12.79 9.35
N GLY A 99 -13.23 -13.10 8.81
CA GLY A 99 -14.52 -12.64 9.34
C GLY A 99 -14.66 -11.12 9.38
N LEU A 100 -14.17 -10.43 8.35
CA LEU A 100 -14.10 -8.96 8.31
C LEU A 100 -15.27 -8.34 7.55
N ASP A 101 -16.22 -7.72 8.26
CA ASP A 101 -17.36 -7.05 7.61
C ASP A 101 -16.98 -5.73 6.92
N ALA A 102 -16.03 -5.01 7.52
CA ALA A 102 -15.43 -3.79 6.97
C ALA A 102 -13.93 -3.81 7.28
N CYS A 103 -13.09 -3.54 6.29
CA CYS A 103 -11.64 -3.60 6.45
C CYS A 103 -10.89 -2.80 5.39
N TYR A 104 -9.60 -2.63 5.64
CA TYR A 104 -8.64 -2.25 4.63
C TYR A 104 -7.88 -3.50 4.17
N ILE A 105 -7.66 -3.60 2.86
CA ILE A 105 -7.00 -4.72 2.21
C ILE A 105 -5.75 -4.20 1.50
N ARG A 106 -4.64 -4.89 1.68
CA ARG A 106 -3.32 -4.56 1.14
C ARG A 106 -2.76 -5.74 0.35
N PRO A 107 -3.06 -5.82 -0.95
CA PRO A 107 -2.27 -6.62 -1.88
C PRO A 107 -0.91 -5.94 -2.07
N ILE A 108 0.17 -6.71 -2.00
CA ILE A 108 1.52 -6.28 -2.32
C ILE A 108 2.22 -7.36 -3.14
N VAL A 109 2.94 -6.95 -4.18
CA VAL A 109 3.75 -7.82 -5.03
C VAL A 109 5.16 -7.25 -5.09
N PHE A 110 6.18 -8.07 -4.86
CA PHE A 110 7.57 -7.61 -4.80
C PHE A 110 8.57 -8.69 -5.23
N TYR A 111 9.77 -8.27 -5.62
CA TYR A 111 10.87 -9.21 -5.83
C TYR A 111 11.42 -9.70 -4.48
N GLY A 112 11.41 -11.02 -4.30
CA GLY A 112 11.78 -11.70 -3.06
C GLY A 112 13.28 -11.92 -2.91
N TYR A 113 13.63 -12.98 -2.17
CA TYR A 113 15.02 -13.29 -1.82
C TYR A 113 15.66 -14.26 -2.82
N HIS A 114 16.77 -13.84 -3.42
CA HIS A 114 17.65 -14.71 -4.19
C HIS A 114 19.08 -14.15 -4.24
N HIS A 115 19.24 -12.92 -4.74
CA HIS A 115 20.51 -12.19 -4.81
C HIS A 115 20.28 -10.67 -4.66
N LEU A 116 21.35 -9.89 -4.49
CA LEU A 116 21.31 -8.43 -4.29
C LEU A 116 22.01 -7.68 -5.43
N GLY A 117 21.82 -8.13 -6.67
CA GLY A 117 22.13 -7.31 -7.84
C GLY A 117 20.96 -6.38 -8.12
N VAL A 118 21.20 -5.16 -8.61
CA VAL A 118 20.14 -4.17 -8.89
C VAL A 118 19.11 -4.67 -9.92
N ILE A 119 19.54 -5.50 -10.87
CA ILE A 119 18.67 -6.15 -11.84
C ILE A 119 18.10 -7.42 -11.18
N PRO A 120 16.77 -7.53 -10.97
CA PRO A 120 16.19 -8.58 -10.13
C PRO A 120 16.00 -9.92 -10.84
N TYR A 121 16.70 -10.19 -11.94
CA TYR A 121 16.51 -11.42 -12.71
C TYR A 121 16.92 -12.65 -11.90
N GLY A 122 15.96 -13.57 -11.72
CA GLY A 122 16.12 -14.75 -10.85
C GLY A 122 15.56 -14.56 -9.44
N CYS A 123 15.26 -13.32 -9.02
CA CYS A 123 14.49 -13.10 -7.80
C CYS A 123 13.04 -13.56 -8.01
N PRO A 124 12.45 -14.33 -7.07
CA PRO A 124 11.05 -14.73 -7.17
C PRO A 124 10.13 -13.52 -7.07
N VAL A 125 8.94 -13.59 -7.67
CA VAL A 125 7.89 -12.59 -7.50
C VAL A 125 6.93 -13.06 -6.42
N GLU A 126 7.01 -12.42 -5.26
CA GLU A 126 6.23 -12.72 -4.07
C GLU A 126 4.91 -11.94 -4.12
N CYS A 127 3.78 -12.60 -3.88
CA CYS A 127 2.44 -11.99 -3.84
C CYS A 127 1.79 -12.23 -2.49
N VAL A 128 1.43 -11.14 -1.80
CA VAL A 128 0.87 -11.19 -0.44
C VAL A 128 -0.41 -10.35 -0.38
N ILE A 129 -1.43 -10.86 0.29
CA ILE A 129 -2.67 -10.14 0.57
C ILE A 129 -2.97 -10.23 2.07
N ALA A 130 -2.99 -9.08 2.72
CA ALA A 130 -3.42 -8.93 4.10
C ALA A 130 -4.67 -8.05 4.18
N ALA A 131 -5.50 -8.27 5.20
CA ALA A 131 -6.67 -7.44 5.48
C ALA A 131 -6.85 -7.27 7.00
N TRP A 132 -7.26 -6.08 7.44
CA TRP A 132 -7.49 -5.78 8.86
C TRP A 132 -8.50 -4.63 9.00
N LYS A 133 -9.11 -4.52 10.19
CA LYS A 133 -10.00 -3.38 10.51
C LYS A 133 -9.18 -2.09 10.52
N TRP A 134 -9.63 -1.07 9.79
CA TRP A 134 -9.00 0.25 9.77
C TRP A 134 -10.10 1.31 9.80
N GLY A 135 -10.07 2.22 10.78
CA GLY A 135 -10.97 3.38 10.86
C GLY A 135 -10.72 4.44 9.77
N ALA A 136 -11.18 5.67 10.00
CA ALA A 136 -10.86 6.82 9.14
C ALA A 136 -9.35 7.13 9.19
N TYR A 137 -8.72 7.36 8.04
CA TYR A 137 -7.26 7.57 7.94
C TYR A 137 -6.78 8.83 8.68
N LEU A 138 -7.58 9.91 8.64
CA LEU A 138 -7.30 11.20 9.29
C LEU A 138 -8.20 11.43 10.52
N GLY A 139 -8.86 10.37 11.03
CA GLY A 139 -9.83 10.45 12.13
C GLY A 139 -11.24 10.83 11.66
N GLU A 140 -12.27 10.43 12.41
CA GLU A 140 -13.67 10.67 12.02
C GLU A 140 -14.03 12.16 12.02
N GLU A 141 -13.45 12.94 12.93
CA GLU A 141 -13.67 14.38 13.03
C GLU A 141 -13.17 15.14 11.80
N SER A 142 -12.08 14.67 11.17
CA SER A 142 -11.53 15.26 9.95
C SER A 142 -12.50 15.22 8.77
N LEU A 143 -13.36 14.19 8.70
CA LEU A 143 -14.36 14.06 7.64
C LEU A 143 -15.46 15.13 7.76
N GLN A 144 -15.66 15.68 8.96
CA GLN A 144 -16.67 16.72 9.21
C GLN A 144 -16.08 18.13 9.25
N LYS A 145 -14.91 18.31 9.89
CA LYS A 145 -14.31 19.63 10.13
C LYS A 145 -13.26 20.02 9.10
N GLY A 146 -12.88 19.10 8.22
CA GLY A 146 -11.73 19.26 7.34
C GLY A 146 -10.41 19.08 8.08
N ILE A 147 -9.31 19.27 7.35
CA ILE A 147 -7.94 19.14 7.84
C ILE A 147 -7.13 20.38 7.50
N ARG A 148 -6.03 20.60 8.22
CA ARG A 148 -5.08 21.67 7.92
C ARG A 148 -3.93 21.13 7.07
N CYS A 149 -3.77 21.68 5.88
CA CYS A 149 -2.67 21.30 4.98
C CYS A 149 -1.58 22.37 4.91
N THR A 150 -0.36 21.97 4.60
CA THR A 150 0.75 22.87 4.30
C THR A 150 1.46 22.47 3.02
N PHE A 151 2.07 23.42 2.32
CA PHE A 151 2.93 23.09 1.19
C PHE A 151 4.24 22.47 1.67
N SER A 152 4.55 21.30 1.13
CA SER A 152 5.81 20.61 1.36
C SER A 152 6.96 21.32 0.65
N SER A 153 8.14 21.32 1.28
CA SER A 153 9.39 21.72 0.61
C SER A 153 9.90 20.64 -0.36
N TRP A 154 9.47 19.38 -0.16
CA TRP A 154 9.75 18.28 -1.05
C TRP A 154 8.81 18.30 -2.25
N GLN A 155 9.39 18.42 -3.44
CA GLN A 155 8.63 18.35 -4.70
C GLN A 155 8.20 16.91 -4.99
N ARG A 156 7.08 16.77 -5.70
CA ARG A 156 6.64 15.50 -6.27
C ARG A 156 7.62 15.08 -7.35
N PHE A 157 8.02 13.81 -7.35
CA PHE A 157 8.98 13.29 -8.32
C PHE A 157 8.46 13.44 -9.76
N HIS A 158 9.38 13.68 -10.68
CA HIS A 158 9.04 13.93 -12.08
C HIS A 158 8.63 12.62 -12.80
N PRO A 159 7.61 12.62 -13.68
CA PRO A 159 7.18 11.40 -14.39
C PRO A 159 8.27 10.74 -15.25
N ASN A 160 9.31 11.49 -15.63
CA ASN A 160 10.46 11.00 -16.39
C ASN A 160 11.64 10.51 -15.51
N THR A 161 11.52 10.56 -14.18
CA THR A 161 12.51 9.96 -13.27
C THR A 161 12.06 8.57 -12.80
N VAL A 162 10.78 8.44 -12.43
CA VAL A 162 10.12 7.16 -12.11
C VAL A 162 8.68 7.21 -12.63
N PRO A 163 8.08 6.08 -13.03
CA PRO A 163 6.74 6.06 -13.63
C PRO A 163 5.65 6.41 -12.60
N ALA A 164 5.28 7.69 -12.50
CA ALA A 164 4.33 8.21 -11.52
C ALA A 164 2.94 7.55 -11.52
N VAL A 165 2.56 6.93 -12.64
CA VAL A 165 1.29 6.21 -12.78
C VAL A 165 1.29 4.83 -12.09
N ALA A 166 2.45 4.33 -11.65
CA ALA A 166 2.59 3.09 -10.91
C ALA A 166 2.49 3.35 -9.39
N LYS A 167 1.79 2.48 -8.67
CA LYS A 167 1.73 2.51 -7.20
C LYS A 167 2.83 1.62 -6.62
N ALA A 168 4.06 2.11 -6.64
CA ALA A 168 5.26 1.38 -6.24
C ALA A 168 5.71 1.71 -4.82
N CYS A 169 6.37 0.77 -4.14
CA CYS A 169 6.87 0.90 -2.78
C CYS A 169 7.90 2.04 -2.66
N GLY A 170 8.91 2.07 -3.54
CA GLY A 170 9.95 3.11 -3.51
C GLY A 170 9.45 4.55 -3.67
N HIS A 171 8.27 4.75 -4.30
CA HIS A 171 7.69 6.10 -4.45
C HIS A 171 7.34 6.75 -3.09
N TYR A 172 7.03 5.94 -2.07
CA TYR A 172 6.54 6.46 -0.79
C TYR A 172 7.65 7.04 0.09
N LEU A 173 8.92 6.94 -0.29
CA LEU A 173 9.99 7.70 0.35
C LEU A 173 9.76 9.22 0.21
N ASN A 174 9.28 9.66 -0.96
CA ASN A 174 8.95 11.07 -1.20
C ASN A 174 7.72 11.51 -0.37
N SER A 175 6.65 10.71 -0.37
CA SER A 175 5.45 11.00 0.43
C SER A 175 5.73 10.96 1.94
N LEU A 176 6.62 10.07 2.41
CA LEU A 176 7.06 10.00 3.80
C LEU A 176 7.71 11.32 4.24
N LEU A 177 8.66 11.83 3.45
CA LEU A 177 9.36 13.08 3.76
C LEU A 177 8.41 14.27 3.85
N ALA A 178 7.47 14.37 2.90
CA ALA A 178 6.45 15.42 2.88
C ALA A 178 5.52 15.34 4.10
N ALA A 179 4.98 14.15 4.40
CA ALA A 179 4.09 13.95 5.55
C ALA A 179 4.78 14.22 6.89
N MET A 180 6.03 13.77 7.05
CA MET A 180 6.83 14.06 8.24
C MET A 180 7.07 15.56 8.43
N GLU A 181 7.39 16.28 7.35
CA GLU A 181 7.56 17.73 7.39
C GLU A 181 6.26 18.45 7.81
N ALA A 182 5.11 18.06 7.24
CA ALA A 182 3.82 18.64 7.60
C ALA A 182 3.49 18.43 9.08
N ARG A 183 3.66 17.20 9.59
CA ARG A 183 3.43 16.86 11.00
C ARG A 183 4.36 17.61 11.94
N GLN A 184 5.64 17.76 11.59
CA GLN A 184 6.59 18.56 12.37
C GLN A 184 6.20 20.05 12.46
N LYS A 185 5.56 20.58 11.43
CA LYS A 185 4.99 21.94 11.41
C LYS A 185 3.62 22.05 12.09
N GLY A 186 3.09 20.95 12.61
CA GLY A 186 1.77 20.88 13.25
C GLY A 186 0.59 20.79 12.27
N PHE A 187 0.81 20.50 10.99
CA PHE A 187 -0.25 20.31 10.01
C PHE A 187 -0.66 18.83 9.89
N ASP A 188 -1.86 18.58 9.40
CA ASP A 188 -2.42 17.23 9.25
C ASP A 188 -1.91 16.53 7.99
N GLU A 189 -1.69 17.28 6.91
CA GLU A 189 -1.26 16.71 5.64
C GLU A 189 -0.38 17.68 4.85
N ALA A 190 0.46 17.11 3.99
CA ALA A 190 1.26 17.86 3.05
C ALA A 190 0.51 18.07 1.72
N ILE A 191 0.82 19.14 1.01
CA ILE A 191 0.52 19.30 -0.42
C ILE A 191 1.86 19.48 -1.13
N MET A 192 2.16 18.60 -2.08
CA MET A 192 3.37 18.66 -2.88
C MET A 192 3.14 19.43 -4.18
N LEU A 193 4.17 20.17 -4.59
CA LEU A 193 4.23 20.81 -5.89
C LEU A 193 5.06 19.96 -6.87
N ASP A 194 4.76 20.04 -8.16
CA ASP A 194 5.63 19.48 -9.20
C ASP A 194 6.92 20.31 -9.39
N CYS A 195 7.80 19.83 -10.27
CA CYS A 195 9.08 20.52 -10.53
C CYS A 195 8.93 21.89 -11.21
N LYS A 196 7.72 22.26 -11.64
CA LYS A 196 7.39 23.57 -12.22
C LYS A 196 6.67 24.49 -11.23
N GLY A 197 6.41 24.01 -10.00
CA GLY A 197 5.74 24.77 -8.95
C GLY A 197 4.21 24.71 -9.01
N TYR A 198 3.62 23.86 -9.84
CA TYR A 198 2.16 23.65 -9.84
C TYR A 198 1.76 22.63 -8.78
N VAL A 199 0.54 22.74 -8.27
CA VAL A 199 -0.01 21.77 -7.31
C VAL A 199 -0.09 20.39 -7.98
N ALA A 200 0.47 19.37 -7.33
CA ALA A 200 0.42 17.99 -7.78
C ALA A 200 -0.63 17.18 -7.01
N GLU A 201 -0.32 16.81 -5.76
CA GLU A 201 -1.16 15.99 -4.88
C GLU A 201 -0.67 16.08 -3.42
N GLY A 202 -1.38 15.41 -2.50
CA GLY A 202 -0.93 15.21 -1.12
C GLY A 202 0.13 14.13 -0.96
#